data_AF-A0A3A8IZP3-F1
#
_entry.id   AF-A0A3A8IZP3-F1
#
_cell.length_a   1.000
_cell.length_b   1.000
_cell.length_c   1.000
_cell.angle_alpha   90.00
_cell.angle_beta   90.00
_cell.angle_gamma   90.00
#
_symmetry.space_group_name_H-M   'P 1'
#
loop_
_entity.id
_entity.type
_entity.pdbx_description
1 polymer ?
#
loop_
_entity_poly.entity_id
_entity_poly.type
_entity_poly.pdbx_seq_one_letter_code
_entity_poly.pdbx_strand_id
1 'polypeptide(L)'
;MRASSLLRQGLVMRIDRRSFWFLDAVVELRENLAVLRSPDIEVILNRRTHGLEARELAPMLASLCEAGLIRVKHSETDALVRTLPEIESALAVSSCKPGRYSGFWYGLTPEGGAAWESLTRPDWNRYSTSSRRRREVCIQAGSREVAEAEFAWQSMEPSQVLVPGSEVWTVMRPWPATYWKTLPMGFQVRYRWAR
;
A
#
# COMPACT_ATOMS: atom_id res chain seq x y z
N MET A 1 36.15 -5.09 18.48
CA MET A 1 34.97 -4.20 18.63
C MET A 1 35.30 -2.90 17.89
N ARG A 2 34.43 -2.42 16.99
CA ARG A 2 34.65 -1.36 15.96
C ARG A 2 35.21 -1.85 14.61
N ALA A 3 34.34 -2.41 13.79
CA ALA A 3 34.53 -2.52 12.33
C ALA A 3 33.18 -2.56 11.57
N SER A 4 32.10 -3.03 12.19
CA SER A 4 30.80 -3.23 11.53
C SER A 4 29.93 -1.98 11.33
N SER A 5 30.37 -0.79 11.75
CA SER A 5 29.54 0.43 11.68
C SER A 5 29.75 1.28 10.43
N LEU A 6 30.81 1.03 9.65
CA LEU A 6 31.20 1.90 8.53
C LEU A 6 30.84 1.34 7.15
N LEU A 7 30.31 0.11 7.06
CA LEU A 7 29.83 -0.50 5.81
C LEU A 7 28.33 -0.25 5.53
N ARG A 8 27.61 0.44 6.43
CA ARG A 8 26.19 0.82 6.22
C ARG A 8 26.01 2.21 5.61
N GLN A 9 27.09 2.93 5.35
CA GLN A 9 27.08 4.26 4.72
C GLN A 9 27.83 4.18 3.38
N GLY A 10 27.12 3.97 2.27
CA GLY A 10 27.79 4.06 0.96
C GLY A 10 27.12 3.38 -0.23
N LEU A 11 26.13 2.51 -0.03
CA LEU A 11 25.30 2.04 -1.15
C LEU A 11 23.92 2.69 -1.04
N VAL A 12 23.83 3.94 -1.49
CA VAL A 12 22.54 4.46 -1.93
C VAL A 12 22.16 3.56 -3.11
N MET A 13 21.36 2.53 -2.84
CA MET A 13 20.68 1.78 -3.89
C MET A 13 19.91 2.82 -4.70
N ARG A 14 20.45 3.20 -5.86
CA ARG A 14 19.71 4.01 -6.81
C ARG A 14 18.58 3.13 -7.28
N ILE A 15 17.40 3.34 -6.70
CA ILE A 15 16.19 2.60 -7.07
C ILE A 15 16.00 2.80 -8.57
N ASP A 16 16.15 1.70 -9.30
CA ASP A 16 15.92 1.70 -10.73
C ASP A 16 14.41 1.68 -11.03
N ARG A 17 14.07 1.81 -12.30
CA ARG A 17 12.67 1.84 -12.74
C ARG A 17 11.90 0.56 -12.38
N ARG A 18 12.56 -0.60 -12.36
CA ARG A 18 11.93 -1.89 -12.06
C ARG A 18 11.66 -2.00 -10.56
N SER A 19 12.64 -1.70 -9.72
CA SER A 19 12.47 -1.63 -8.27
C SER A 19 11.39 -0.61 -7.88
N PHE A 20 11.39 0.58 -8.50
CA PHE A 20 10.38 1.60 -8.26
C PHE A 20 8.97 1.09 -8.53
N TRP A 21 8.77 0.31 -9.60
CA TRP A 21 7.46 -0.24 -9.93
C TRP A 21 6.88 -1.07 -8.78
N PHE A 22 7.70 -1.91 -8.12
CA PHE A 22 7.25 -2.73 -7.00
C PHE A 22 6.90 -1.88 -5.78
N LEU A 23 7.66 -0.82 -5.50
CA LEU A 23 7.35 0.06 -4.37
C LEU A 23 6.05 0.83 -4.61
N ASP A 24 5.91 1.38 -5.81
CA ASP A 24 4.77 2.20 -6.22
C ASP A 24 3.47 1.40 -6.30
N ALA A 25 3.53 0.12 -6.70
CA ALA A 25 2.37 -0.76 -6.79
C ALA A 25 1.68 -1.03 -5.45
N VAL A 26 2.41 -0.90 -4.33
CA VAL A 26 1.88 -1.22 -3.00
C VAL A 26 1.88 -0.02 -2.06
N VAL A 27 1.87 1.21 -2.59
CA VAL A 27 1.90 2.41 -1.74
C VAL A 27 0.65 2.54 -0.85
N GLU A 28 -0.53 2.20 -1.35
CA GLU A 28 -1.77 2.28 -0.57
C GLU A 28 -2.14 0.96 0.09
N LEU A 29 -2.00 -0.14 -0.64
CA LEU A 29 -2.42 -1.48 -0.23
C LEU A 29 -1.31 -2.50 -0.49
N ARG A 30 -1.32 -3.59 0.29
CA ARG A 30 -0.43 -4.73 0.06
C ARG A 30 -0.96 -5.57 -1.10
N GLU A 31 -0.09 -6.26 -1.81
CA GLU A 31 -0.46 -7.07 -2.99
C GLU A 31 -0.07 -8.54 -2.84
N ASN A 32 -0.91 -9.44 -3.34
CA ASN A 32 -0.68 -10.88 -3.30
C ASN A 32 0.38 -11.27 -4.33
N LEU A 33 1.30 -12.15 -3.95
CA LEU A 33 2.38 -12.56 -4.86
C LEU A 33 1.88 -13.24 -6.14
N ALA A 34 0.71 -13.87 -6.13
CA ALA A 34 0.17 -14.50 -7.33
C ALA A 34 -0.26 -13.50 -8.39
N VAL A 35 -0.66 -12.27 -8.00
CA VAL A 35 -1.02 -11.22 -8.95
C VAL A 35 0.18 -10.80 -9.80
N LEU A 36 1.38 -10.82 -9.22
CA LEU A 36 2.62 -10.52 -9.93
C LEU A 36 2.98 -11.54 -11.03
N ARG A 37 2.33 -12.72 -11.05
CA ARG A 37 2.50 -13.72 -12.12
C ARG A 37 1.26 -13.86 -12.99
N SER A 38 0.21 -13.09 -12.70
CA SER A 38 -1.05 -13.21 -13.42
C SER A 38 -0.88 -12.72 -14.86
N PRO A 39 -1.40 -13.44 -15.86
CA PRO A 39 -1.48 -12.89 -17.22
C PRO A 39 -2.36 -11.63 -17.27
N ASP A 40 -3.28 -11.48 -16.32
CA ASP A 40 -4.20 -10.35 -16.21
C ASP A 40 -3.71 -9.26 -15.25
N ILE A 41 -2.40 -9.22 -14.92
CA ILE A 41 -1.84 -8.27 -13.96
C ILE A 41 -2.23 -6.82 -14.25
N GLU A 42 -2.26 -6.41 -15.52
CA GLU A 42 -2.60 -5.04 -15.89
C GLU A 42 -4.08 -4.71 -15.64
N VAL A 43 -4.95 -5.69 -15.82
CA VAL A 43 -6.39 -5.57 -15.52
C VAL A 43 -6.62 -5.53 -14.01
N ILE A 44 -5.96 -6.42 -13.27
CA ILE A 44 -6.10 -6.53 -11.81
C ILE A 44 -5.62 -5.24 -11.12
N LEU A 45 -4.46 -4.72 -11.55
CA LEU A 45 -3.81 -3.58 -10.90
C LEU A 45 -4.14 -2.23 -11.57
N ASN A 46 -4.88 -2.24 -12.69
CA ASN A 46 -5.14 -1.07 -13.54
C ASN A 46 -3.86 -0.25 -13.83
N ARG A 47 -2.75 -0.94 -14.10
CA ARG A 47 -1.44 -0.34 -14.38
C ARG A 47 -0.63 -1.25 -15.29
N ARG A 48 0.35 -0.68 -16.00
CA ARG A 48 1.29 -1.47 -16.80
C ARG A 48 2.04 -2.48 -15.95
N THR A 49 2.31 -3.66 -16.52
CA THR A 49 3.08 -4.73 -15.87
C THR A 49 4.49 -4.29 -15.49
N HIS A 50 5.11 -4.99 -14.53
CA HIS A 50 6.51 -4.77 -14.13
C HIS A 50 7.53 -5.08 -15.23
N GLY A 51 7.12 -5.81 -16.28
CA GLY A 51 7.96 -6.09 -17.45
C GLY A 51 9.17 -6.98 -17.13
N LEU A 52 9.02 -7.87 -16.14
CA LEU A 52 10.01 -8.89 -15.80
C LEU A 52 9.59 -10.22 -16.40
N GLU A 53 10.57 -11.00 -16.83
CA GLU A 53 10.38 -12.42 -17.13
C GLU A 53 10.08 -13.21 -15.85
N ALA A 54 9.41 -14.35 -15.98
CA ALA A 54 9.02 -15.18 -14.83
C ALA A 54 10.22 -15.55 -13.92
N ARG A 55 11.40 -15.81 -14.51
CA ARG A 55 12.64 -16.14 -13.80
C ARG A 55 13.27 -14.96 -13.04
N GLU A 56 12.93 -13.73 -13.39
CA GLU A 56 13.50 -12.52 -12.79
C GLU A 56 12.69 -12.05 -11.56
N LEU A 57 11.44 -12.49 -11.42
CA LEU A 57 10.53 -12.01 -10.38
C LEU A 57 11.00 -12.36 -8.96
N ALA A 58 11.30 -13.64 -8.70
CA ALA A 58 11.74 -14.06 -7.36
C ALA A 58 13.06 -13.41 -6.94
N PRO A 59 14.11 -13.34 -7.80
CA PRO A 59 15.32 -12.57 -7.50
C PRO A 59 15.06 -11.09 -7.20
N MET A 60 14.18 -10.43 -7.96
CA MET A 60 13.83 -9.02 -7.72
C MET A 60 13.20 -8.84 -6.33
N LEU A 61 12.19 -9.64 -5.99
CA LEU A 61 11.53 -9.56 -4.70
C LEU A 61 12.48 -9.88 -3.53
N ALA A 62 13.34 -10.89 -3.69
CA ALA A 62 14.37 -11.23 -2.69
C ALA A 62 15.36 -10.07 -2.47
N SER A 63 15.82 -9.43 -3.55
CA SER A 63 16.70 -8.27 -3.47
C SER A 63 16.04 -7.07 -2.77
N LEU A 64 14.76 -6.81 -3.04
CA LEU A 64 14.00 -5.75 -2.36
C LEU A 64 13.78 -6.06 -0.86
N CYS A 65 13.57 -7.33 -0.52
CA CYS A 65 13.51 -7.80 0.87
C CYS A 65 14.85 -7.63 1.59
N GLU A 66 15.96 -8.01 0.94
CA GLU A 66 17.32 -7.87 1.46
C GLU A 66 17.69 -6.40 1.70
N ALA A 67 17.31 -5.53 0.76
CA ALA A 67 17.45 -4.08 0.88
C ALA A 67 16.51 -3.47 1.95
N GLY A 68 15.60 -4.26 2.52
CA GLY A 68 14.66 -3.82 3.54
C GLY A 68 13.56 -2.90 3.02
N LEU A 69 13.34 -2.82 1.71
CA LEU A 69 12.36 -1.92 1.09
C LEU A 69 10.95 -2.52 1.08
N ILE A 70 10.86 -3.85 0.99
CA ILE A 70 9.58 -4.55 1.09
C ILE A 70 9.62 -5.63 2.16
N ARG A 71 8.44 -6.06 2.58
CA ARG A 71 8.24 -7.21 3.43
C ARG A 71 7.24 -8.14 2.77
N VAL A 72 7.59 -9.42 2.71
CA VAL A 72 6.70 -10.48 2.25
C VAL A 72 6.28 -11.34 3.43
N LYS A 73 4.97 -11.56 3.57
CA LYS A 73 4.41 -12.34 4.68
C LYS A 73 3.16 -13.13 4.28
N HIS A 74 2.95 -14.27 4.93
CA HIS A 74 1.71 -15.05 4.77
C HIS A 74 0.53 -14.30 5.41
N SER A 75 -0.63 -14.24 4.76
CA SER A 75 -1.77 -13.46 5.26
C SER A 75 -2.40 -14.03 6.53
N GLU A 76 -2.33 -15.34 6.74
CA GLU A 76 -3.04 -16.01 7.84
C GLU A 76 -2.12 -16.38 9.02
N THR A 77 -0.84 -16.63 8.74
CA THR A 77 0.12 -17.14 9.74
C THR A 77 1.18 -16.11 10.11
N ASP A 78 1.21 -14.96 9.43
CA ASP A 78 2.23 -13.92 9.53
C ASP A 78 3.68 -14.40 9.31
N ALA A 79 3.87 -15.62 8.77
CA ALA A 79 5.19 -16.15 8.43
C ALA A 79 5.90 -15.23 7.44
N LEU A 80 7.13 -14.81 7.78
CA LEU A 80 7.96 -13.93 6.96
C LEU A 80 8.86 -14.74 6.04
N VAL A 81 9.01 -14.27 4.81
CA VAL A 81 9.94 -14.82 3.82
C VAL A 81 10.79 -13.69 3.25
N ARG A 82 12.08 -13.94 3.06
CA ARG A 82 13.04 -12.88 2.68
C ARG A 82 14.07 -13.37 1.67
N THR A 83 14.50 -14.62 1.77
CA THR A 83 15.53 -15.19 0.90
C THR A 83 14.95 -15.67 -0.43
N LEU A 84 15.78 -15.79 -1.46
CA LEU A 84 15.34 -16.25 -2.78
C LEU A 84 14.57 -17.59 -2.73
N PRO A 85 15.06 -18.67 -2.08
CA PRO A 85 14.34 -19.94 -2.03
C PRO A 85 12.98 -19.85 -1.31
N GLU A 86 12.90 -19.02 -0.27
CA GLU A 86 11.64 -18.78 0.46
C GLU A 86 10.65 -18.00 -0.40
N ILE A 87 11.12 -17.01 -1.17
CA ILE A 87 10.29 -16.22 -2.09
C ILE A 87 9.79 -17.09 -3.25
N GLU A 88 10.63 -17.95 -3.81
CA GLU A 88 10.22 -18.92 -4.83
C GLU A 88 9.10 -19.84 -4.31
N SER A 89 9.28 -20.37 -3.10
CA SER A 89 8.28 -21.20 -2.43
C SER A 89 6.99 -20.42 -2.16
N ALA A 90 7.10 -19.18 -1.69
CA ALA A 90 5.98 -18.29 -1.41
C ALA A 90 5.19 -17.96 -2.69
N LEU A 91 5.88 -17.69 -3.80
CA LEU A 91 5.26 -17.54 -5.11
C LEU A 91 4.52 -18.84 -5.47
N ALA A 92 5.17 -20.00 -5.40
CA ALA A 92 4.57 -21.28 -5.79
C ALA A 92 3.24 -21.60 -5.06
N VAL A 93 3.12 -21.24 -3.78
CA VAL A 93 1.91 -21.52 -2.98
C VAL A 93 0.87 -20.41 -2.98
N SER A 94 1.20 -19.21 -3.47
CA SER A 94 0.25 -18.10 -3.54
C SER A 94 -0.71 -18.26 -4.71
N SER A 95 -1.97 -17.84 -4.51
CA SER A 95 -3.04 -17.98 -5.51
C SER A 95 -3.92 -16.73 -5.58
N CYS A 96 -4.27 -16.31 -6.80
CA CYS A 96 -5.16 -15.18 -7.10
C CYS A 96 -6.34 -15.64 -7.98
N LYS A 97 -7.23 -16.47 -7.43
CA LYS A 97 -8.45 -16.88 -8.14
C LYS A 97 -9.54 -15.83 -7.94
N PRO A 98 -10.46 -15.63 -8.89
CA PRO A 98 -11.58 -14.71 -8.72
C PRO A 98 -12.30 -14.92 -7.37
N GLY A 99 -12.36 -13.87 -6.55
CA GLY A 99 -12.97 -13.89 -5.23
C GLY A 99 -12.19 -14.62 -4.11
N ARG A 100 -11.00 -15.18 -4.39
CA ARG A 100 -10.21 -15.92 -3.39
C ARG A 100 -8.70 -15.77 -3.60
N TYR A 101 -8.12 -14.85 -2.83
CA TYR A 101 -6.67 -14.69 -2.70
C TYR A 101 -6.17 -15.48 -1.49
N SER A 102 -5.02 -16.15 -1.63
CA SER A 102 -4.39 -16.88 -0.53
C SER A 102 -2.87 -16.86 -0.64
N GLY A 103 -2.20 -17.18 0.47
CA GLY A 103 -0.74 -17.30 0.53
C GLY A 103 -0.07 -16.00 0.96
N PHE A 104 0.94 -15.58 0.22
CA PHE A 104 1.85 -14.51 0.60
C PHE A 104 1.50 -13.20 -0.06
N TRP A 105 1.72 -12.13 0.70
CA TRP A 105 1.51 -10.76 0.30
C TRP A 105 2.77 -9.96 0.52
N TYR A 106 3.06 -9.03 -0.37
CA TYR A 106 4.14 -8.07 -0.19
C TYR A 106 3.59 -6.66 0.04
N GLY A 107 4.37 -5.88 0.77
CA GLY A 107 4.10 -4.47 1.01
C GLY A 107 5.36 -3.74 1.41
N LEU A 108 5.29 -2.42 1.41
CA LEU A 108 6.33 -1.52 1.88
C LEU A 108 6.63 -1.74 3.36
N THR A 109 7.92 -1.64 3.68
CA THR A 109 8.36 -1.27 5.02
C THR A 109 8.33 0.26 5.17
N PRO A 110 8.48 0.80 6.40
CA PRO A 110 8.71 2.23 6.58
C PRO A 110 9.89 2.75 5.74
N GLU A 111 10.97 1.97 5.63
CA GLU A 111 12.17 2.30 4.85
C GLU A 111 11.89 2.34 3.35
N GLY A 112 11.15 1.36 2.81
CA GLY A 112 10.75 1.35 1.41
C GLY A 112 9.78 2.47 1.05
N GLY A 113 8.88 2.79 1.97
CA GLY A 113 8.01 3.94 1.84
C GLY A 113 8.78 5.26 1.81
N ALA A 114 9.74 5.45 2.71
CA ALA A 114 10.64 6.62 2.69
C ALA A 114 11.44 6.70 1.37
N ALA A 115 11.86 5.55 0.83
CA ALA A 115 12.56 5.51 -0.44
C ALA A 115 11.63 5.91 -1.62
N TRP A 116 10.39 5.45 -1.63
CA TRP A 116 9.37 5.89 -2.59
C TRP A 116 9.11 7.40 -2.47
N GLU A 117 8.93 7.93 -1.25
CA GLU A 117 8.72 9.36 -1.00
C GLU A 117 9.86 10.23 -1.53
N SER A 118 11.11 9.76 -1.42
CA SER A 118 12.28 10.49 -1.91
C SER A 118 12.24 10.71 -3.43
N LEU A 119 11.59 9.81 -4.17
CA LEU A 119 11.48 9.82 -5.63
C LEU A 119 10.23 10.56 -6.10
N THR A 120 9.10 10.35 -5.42
CA THR A 120 7.79 10.89 -5.85
C THR A 120 7.43 12.22 -5.22
N ARG A 121 8.03 12.54 -4.05
CA ARG A 121 7.77 13.75 -3.26
C ARG A 121 6.25 14.00 -3.11
N PRO A 122 5.50 13.03 -2.56
CA PRO A 122 4.05 13.13 -2.49
C PRO A 122 3.66 14.29 -1.57
N ASP A 123 2.61 15.00 -1.95
CA ASP A 123 1.98 15.95 -1.05
C ASP A 123 0.92 15.23 -0.21
N TRP A 124 1.31 14.85 1.01
CA TRP A 124 0.41 14.15 1.93
C TRP A 124 -0.80 14.97 2.36
N ASN A 125 -0.76 16.31 2.24
CA ASN A 125 -1.95 17.14 2.52
C ASN A 125 -3.06 16.91 1.49
N ARG A 126 -2.70 16.38 0.31
CA ARG A 126 -3.64 16.03 -0.77
C ARG A 126 -4.11 14.58 -0.71
N TYR A 127 -3.53 13.76 0.16
CA TYR A 127 -3.91 12.36 0.28
C TYR A 127 -5.27 12.23 0.98
N SER A 128 -6.16 11.44 0.40
CA SER A 128 -7.45 11.06 0.98
C SER A 128 -7.69 9.55 0.78
N THR A 129 -8.49 8.97 1.66
CA THR A 129 -9.02 7.62 1.51
C THR A 129 -10.46 7.58 1.99
N SER A 130 -11.29 6.77 1.33
CA SER A 130 -12.68 6.58 1.72
C SER A 130 -12.97 5.09 1.85
N SER A 131 -13.69 4.74 2.90
CA SER A 131 -14.17 3.39 3.11
C SER A 131 -15.66 3.42 3.40
N ARG A 132 -16.38 2.41 2.90
CA ARG A 132 -17.82 2.26 3.09
C ARG A 132 -18.09 0.94 3.78
N ARG A 133 -18.82 0.97 4.89
CA ARG A 133 -19.26 -0.23 5.61
C ARG A 133 -20.72 -0.10 5.98
N ARG A 134 -21.55 -1.01 5.46
CA ARG A 134 -23.02 -0.97 5.65
C ARG A 134 -23.58 0.39 5.23
N ARG A 135 -24.14 1.15 6.17
CA ARG A 135 -24.75 2.48 5.96
C ARG A 135 -23.87 3.63 6.46
N GLU A 136 -22.57 3.38 6.64
CA GLU A 136 -21.61 4.37 7.10
C GLU A 136 -20.48 4.53 6.08
N VAL A 137 -20.07 5.79 5.87
CA VAL A 137 -18.89 6.17 5.10
C VAL A 137 -17.89 6.78 6.09
N CYS A 138 -16.61 6.44 5.91
CA CYS A 138 -15.50 7.02 6.65
C CYS A 138 -14.47 7.54 5.64
N ILE A 139 -14.29 8.86 5.63
CA ILE A 139 -13.26 9.54 4.83
C ILE A 139 -12.15 9.96 5.78
N GLN A 140 -10.90 9.74 5.39
CA GLN A 140 -9.71 10.27 6.06
C GLN A 140 -8.86 11.05 5.06
N ALA A 141 -8.29 12.17 5.47
CA ALA A 141 -7.44 12.99 4.60
C ALA A 141 -6.34 13.74 5.37
N GLY A 142 -5.31 14.16 4.65
CA GLY A 142 -4.16 14.87 5.23
C GLY A 142 -4.42 16.33 5.53
N SER A 143 -5.46 16.91 4.94
CA SER A 143 -5.90 18.28 5.22
C SER A 143 -7.40 18.33 5.44
N ARG A 144 -7.83 19.39 6.13
CA ARG A 144 -9.25 19.61 6.41
C ARG A 144 -9.99 19.93 5.13
N GLU A 145 -9.37 20.72 4.27
CA GLU A 145 -9.88 21.17 2.98
C GLU A 145 -10.17 19.97 2.06
N VAL A 146 -9.28 18.98 2.03
CA VAL A 146 -9.50 17.74 1.26
C VAL A 146 -10.60 16.88 1.89
N ALA A 147 -10.65 16.76 3.22
CA ALA A 147 -11.73 16.02 3.88
C ALA A 147 -13.12 16.65 3.61
N GLU A 148 -13.22 17.97 3.62
CA GLU A 148 -14.43 18.73 3.32
C GLU A 148 -14.83 18.59 1.84
N ALA A 149 -13.87 18.67 0.91
CA ALA A 149 -14.13 18.47 -0.51
C ALA A 149 -14.61 17.05 -0.82
N GLU A 150 -13.98 16.03 -0.24
CA GLU A 150 -14.38 14.63 -0.39
C GLU A 150 -15.77 14.37 0.19
N PHE A 151 -16.07 14.94 1.36
CA PHE A 151 -17.40 14.84 1.97
C PHE A 151 -18.47 15.49 1.10
N ALA A 152 -18.23 16.72 0.62
CA ALA A 152 -19.15 17.43 -0.25
C ALA A 152 -19.42 16.62 -1.54
N TRP A 153 -18.36 16.10 -2.17
CA TRP A 153 -18.49 15.29 -3.37
C TRP A 153 -19.28 13.98 -3.12
N GLN A 154 -18.91 13.21 -2.09
CA GLN A 154 -19.53 11.90 -1.84
C GLN A 154 -20.95 12.01 -1.24
N SER A 155 -21.28 13.11 -0.57
CA SER A 155 -22.63 13.33 -0.02
C SER A 155 -23.65 13.78 -1.08
N MET A 156 -23.19 14.22 -2.25
CA MET A 156 -24.01 14.56 -3.41
C MET A 156 -24.26 13.37 -4.36
N GLU A 157 -23.75 12.19 -4.04
CA GLU A 157 -23.93 10.98 -4.84
C GLU A 157 -25.43 10.63 -4.97
N PRO A 158 -26.03 10.68 -6.17
CA PRO A 158 -27.49 10.53 -6.33
C PRO A 158 -28.04 9.19 -5.84
N SER A 159 -27.20 8.15 -5.84
CA SER A 159 -27.56 6.82 -5.36
C SER A 159 -27.60 6.70 -3.82
N GLN A 160 -27.29 7.78 -3.08
CA GLN A 160 -27.17 7.78 -1.62
C GLN A 160 -27.69 9.09 -1.02
N VAL A 161 -28.72 9.00 -0.17
CA VAL A 161 -29.21 10.17 0.56
C VAL A 161 -28.40 10.32 1.85
N LEU A 162 -27.65 11.41 2.00
CA LEU A 162 -27.01 11.77 3.26
C LEU A 162 -28.06 11.84 4.37
N VAL A 163 -27.80 11.17 5.51
CA VAL A 163 -28.62 11.37 6.71
C VAL A 163 -28.19 12.70 7.35
N PRO A 164 -29.05 13.74 7.38
CA PRO A 164 -28.65 15.06 7.87
C PRO A 164 -28.17 15.02 9.32
N GLY A 165 -27.08 15.74 9.62
CA GLY A 165 -26.50 15.85 10.96
C GLY A 165 -25.85 14.55 11.46
N SER A 166 -25.60 13.58 10.58
CA SER A 166 -24.92 12.33 10.94
C SER A 166 -23.40 12.42 10.86
N GLU A 167 -22.88 13.51 10.31
CA GLU A 167 -21.46 13.77 10.15
C GLU A 167 -20.76 14.00 11.49
N VAL A 168 -19.69 13.25 11.71
CA VAL A 168 -18.81 13.36 12.88
C VAL A 168 -17.40 13.63 12.38
N TRP A 169 -16.92 14.83 12.67
CA TRP A 169 -15.58 15.29 12.33
C TRP A 169 -14.61 14.98 13.47
N THR A 170 -13.44 14.44 13.14
CA THR A 170 -12.40 14.09 14.12
C THR A 170 -11.03 14.47 13.58
N VAL A 171 -10.23 15.13 14.42
CA VAL A 171 -8.80 15.32 14.16
C VAL A 171 -8.05 14.10 14.69
N MET A 172 -7.33 13.41 13.82
CA MET A 172 -6.56 12.20 14.16
C MET A 172 -5.12 12.57 14.51
N ARG A 173 -4.64 12.16 15.68
CA ARG A 173 -3.26 12.40 16.15
C ARG A 173 -2.75 11.21 16.97
N PRO A 174 -1.80 10.40 16.47
CA PRO A 174 -1.27 10.41 15.10
C PRO A 174 -2.28 9.84 14.08
N TRP A 175 -2.07 10.14 12.80
CA TRP A 175 -2.89 9.61 11.70
C TRP A 175 -2.17 8.49 10.92
N PRO A 176 -2.68 7.24 10.94
CA PRO A 176 -2.15 6.16 10.10
C PRO A 176 -2.68 6.29 8.66
N ALA A 177 -2.03 7.15 7.86
CA ALA A 177 -2.45 7.43 6.48
C ALA A 177 -2.44 6.18 5.59
N THR A 178 -1.40 5.34 5.70
CA THR A 178 -1.32 4.05 5.02
C THR A 178 -0.85 2.97 6.00
N TYR A 179 -0.79 1.71 5.56
CA TYR A 179 -0.30 0.63 6.42
C TYR A 179 1.18 0.74 6.82
N TRP A 180 1.95 1.62 6.17
CA TRP A 180 3.38 1.85 6.42
C TRP A 180 3.70 3.29 6.83
N LYS A 181 2.79 4.26 6.58
CA LYS A 181 2.98 5.68 6.88
C LYS A 181 2.06 6.14 8.01
N THR A 182 2.68 6.75 9.03
CA THR A 182 1.99 7.51 10.06
C THR A 182 2.40 8.97 9.97
N LEU A 183 1.42 9.87 9.90
CA LEU A 183 1.61 11.32 9.91
C LEU A 183 1.22 11.89 11.29
N PRO A 184 1.79 13.04 11.70
CA PRO A 184 1.47 13.64 13.00
C PRO A 184 -0.01 13.99 13.16
N MET A 185 -0.70 14.27 12.04
CA MET A 185 -2.08 14.71 12.01
C MET A 185 -2.77 14.27 10.72
N GLY A 186 -4.08 14.04 10.82
CA GLY A 186 -5.01 13.93 9.71
C GLY A 186 -6.42 14.30 10.15
N PHE A 187 -7.36 14.30 9.22
CA PHE A 187 -8.76 14.63 9.43
C PHE A 187 -9.63 13.47 9.01
N GLN A 188 -10.65 13.16 9.80
CA GLN A 188 -11.63 12.14 9.51
C GLN A 188 -13.04 12.72 9.56
N VAL A 189 -13.87 12.30 8.62
CA VAL A 189 -15.32 12.48 8.70
C VAL A 189 -16.01 11.13 8.54
N ARG A 190 -16.90 10.82 9.48
CA ARG A 190 -17.80 9.67 9.41
C ARG A 190 -19.22 10.16 9.26
N TYR A 191 -19.98 9.59 8.33
CA TYR A 191 -21.39 9.97 8.14
C TYR A 191 -22.22 8.76 7.70
N ARG A 192 -23.54 8.88 7.86
CA ARG A 192 -24.50 7.84 7.47
C ARG A 192 -25.22 8.20 6.19
N TRP A 193 -25.60 7.17 5.43
CA TRP A 193 -26.41 7.30 4.24
C TRP A 193 -27.65 6.39 4.30
N ALA A 194 -28.70 6.81 3.62
CA ALA A 194 -29.91 6.04 3.37
C ALA A 194 -30.04 5.74 1.86
N ARG A 195 -30.74 4.66 1.54
CA ARG A 195 -31.20 4.35 0.18
C ARG A 195 -32.57 4.98 -0.03
#